data_AF-A0A8S3BT11-F1
#
_entry.id   AF-A0A8S3BT11-F1
#
_cell.length_a   1.000
_cell.length_b   1.000
_cell.length_c   1.000
_cell.angle_alpha   90.00
_cell.angle_beta   90.00
_cell.angle_gamma   90.00
#
_symmetry.space_group_name_H-M   'P 1'
#
loop_
_entity.id
_entity.type
_entity.pdbx_description
1 polymer ?
#
loop_
_entity_poly.entity_id
_entity_poly.type
_entity_poly.pdbx_seq_one_letter_code
_entity_poly.pdbx_strand_id
1 'polypeptide(L)'
;LRSEQILKSGEEITINYGLKSNEELLYLYGFTLSDNPNDRATLPVSLLPDDVLLADKLRLIQELNLPPRLTLNCNGHLNEQ
;
A
#
# COMPACT_ATOMS: atom_id res chain seq x y z
N LEU A 1 -24.92 0.22 1.80
CA LEU A 1 -24.04 1.40 1.83
C LEU A 1 -24.86 2.60 1.36
N ARG A 2 -25.16 3.54 2.26
CA ARG A 2 -25.89 4.79 1.95
C ARG A 2 -24.85 5.91 1.95
N SER A 3 -24.86 6.77 0.94
CA SER A 3 -23.98 7.94 0.90
C SER A 3 -24.39 8.92 2.00
N GLU A 4 -23.43 9.43 2.76
CA GLU A 4 -23.62 10.55 3.71
C GLU A 4 -23.55 11.92 3.02
N GLN A 5 -23.20 11.95 1.74
CA GLN A 5 -23.11 13.18 0.95
C GLN A 5 -24.46 13.51 0.31
N ILE A 6 -24.91 14.75 0.50
CA ILE A 6 -26.07 15.32 -0.20
C ILE A 6 -25.58 15.87 -1.54
N LEU A 7 -25.94 15.20 -2.63
CA LEU A 7 -25.58 15.59 -3.99
C LEU A 7 -26.64 16.52 -4.58
N LYS A 8 -26.22 17.54 -5.30
CA LYS A 8 -27.11 18.43 -6.07
C LYS A 8 -27.33 17.90 -7.47
N SER A 9 -28.42 18.35 -8.09
CA SER A 9 -28.70 18.00 -9.49
C SER A 9 -27.57 18.51 -10.40
N GLY A 10 -27.00 17.62 -11.21
CA GLY A 10 -25.87 17.90 -12.10
C GLY A 10 -24.48 17.63 -11.49
N GLU A 11 -24.39 17.25 -10.20
CA GLU A 11 -23.14 16.79 -9.61
C GLU A 11 -22.89 15.31 -9.94
N GLU A 12 -21.61 14.95 -10.12
CA GLU A 12 -21.20 13.58 -10.37
C GLU A 12 -21.41 12.72 -9.12
N ILE A 13 -21.95 11.52 -9.33
CA ILE A 13 -22.13 10.53 -8.26
C ILE A 13 -20.90 9.63 -8.22
N THR A 14 -20.08 9.78 -7.18
CA THR A 14 -18.89 8.95 -6.97
C THR A 14 -19.17 7.81 -5.98
N ILE A 15 -18.43 6.71 -6.12
CA ILE A 15 -18.43 5.59 -5.17
C ILE A 15 -17.01 5.32 -4.65
N ASN A 16 -16.91 4.72 -3.46
CA ASN A 16 -15.63 4.32 -2.88
C ASN A 16 -15.26 2.89 -3.31
N TYR A 17 -14.07 2.73 -3.89
CA TYR A 17 -13.53 1.44 -4.38
C TYR A 17 -12.83 0.60 -3.29
N GLY A 18 -12.86 1.06 -2.04
CA GLY A 18 -12.14 0.51 -0.90
C GLY A 18 -10.80 1.19 -0.65
N LEU A 19 -10.04 0.63 0.28
CA LEU A 19 -8.72 1.11 0.70
C LEU A 19 -7.62 0.63 -0.28
N LYS A 20 -7.76 0.96 -1.56
CA LYS A 20 -6.85 0.51 -2.63
C LYS A 20 -5.75 1.51 -2.91
N SER A 21 -4.54 1.01 -3.15
CA SER A 21 -3.42 1.82 -3.63
C SER A 21 -3.59 2.17 -5.11
N ASN A 22 -2.83 3.15 -5.62
CA ASN A 22 -2.84 3.44 -7.04
C ASN A 22 -2.28 2.29 -7.88
N GLU A 23 -1.36 1.49 -7.33
CA GLU A 23 -0.90 0.25 -7.98
C GLU A 23 -2.06 -0.72 -8.20
N GLU A 24 -2.89 -0.97 -7.17
CA GLU A 24 -4.07 -1.83 -7.29
C GLU A 24 -5.13 -1.24 -8.21
N LEU A 25 -5.38 0.07 -8.12
CA LEU A 25 -6.36 0.76 -8.96
C LEU A 25 -5.96 0.69 -10.43
N LEU A 26 -4.68 0.89 -10.73
CA LEU A 26 -4.15 0.81 -12.07
C LEU A 26 -4.22 -0.62 -12.61
N TYR A 27 -3.77 -1.60 -11.82
CA TYR A 27 -3.72 -3.00 -12.25
C TYR A 27 -5.11 -3.60 -12.48
N LEU A 28 -6.09 -3.28 -11.62
CA LEU A 28 -7.43 -3.87 -11.68
C LEU A 28 -8.43 -3.06 -12.51
N TYR A 29 -8.32 -1.73 -12.52
CA TYR A 29 -9.33 -0.84 -13.08
C TYR A 29 -8.80 0.12 -14.15
N GLY A 30 -7.47 0.21 -14.34
CA GLY A 30 -6.86 1.00 -15.41
C GLY A 30 -6.79 2.51 -15.16
N PHE A 31 -6.90 2.97 -13.91
CA PHE A 31 -6.77 4.38 -13.55
C PHE A 31 -6.01 4.57 -12.24
N THR A 32 -5.58 5.81 -11.98
CA THR A 32 -4.98 6.23 -10.70
C THR A 32 -5.68 7.49 -10.20
N LEU A 33 -5.58 7.77 -8.90
CA LEU A 33 -6.09 8.99 -8.28
C LEU A 33 -4.91 9.87 -7.84
N SER A 34 -4.93 11.15 -8.21
CA SER A 34 -3.83 12.09 -7.94
C SER A 34 -3.55 12.25 -6.44
N ASP A 35 -4.60 12.33 -5.62
CA ASP A 35 -4.52 12.51 -4.17
C ASP A 35 -5.08 11.29 -3.42
N ASN A 36 -4.67 10.09 -3.82
CA ASN A 36 -5.11 8.87 -3.13
C ASN A 36 -4.52 8.80 -1.71
N PRO A 37 -5.33 8.93 -0.63
CA PRO A 37 -4.80 8.86 0.73
C PRO A 37 -4.33 7.46 1.12
N ASN A 38 -4.70 6.44 0.34
CA ASN A 38 -4.32 5.05 0.57
C ASN A 38 -3.18 4.59 -0.34
N ASP A 39 -2.54 5.52 -1.07
CA ASP A 39 -1.48 5.15 -1.97
C ASP A 39 -0.27 4.60 -1.22
N ARG A 40 0.25 3.50 -1.75
CA ARG A 40 1.41 2.81 -1.20
C ARG A 40 2.19 2.12 -2.31
N ALA A 41 3.50 2.12 -2.17
CA ALA A 41 4.41 1.38 -3.04
C ALA A 41 5.01 0.21 -2.26
N THR A 42 4.97 -0.99 -2.85
CA THR A 42 5.61 -2.17 -2.28
C THR A 42 6.92 -2.45 -3.00
N LEU A 43 8.03 -2.49 -2.26
CA LEU A 43 9.34 -2.80 -2.80
C LEU A 43 9.83 -4.14 -2.21
N PRO A 44 10.25 -5.11 -3.05
CA PRO A 44 10.87 -6.32 -2.54
C PRO A 44 12.22 -5.97 -1.89
N VAL A 45 12.48 -6.53 -0.72
CA VAL A 45 13.79 -6.42 -0.06
C VAL A 45 14.57 -7.68 -0.30
N SER A 46 15.69 -7.55 -1.01
CA SER A 46 16.66 -8.62 -1.14
C SER A 46 17.65 -8.57 0.01
N LEU A 47 17.82 -9.69 0.68
CA LEU A 47 18.88 -9.86 1.66
C LEU A 47 20.17 -10.21 0.92
N LEU A 48 21.25 -9.49 1.21
CA LEU A 48 22.54 -9.72 0.57
C LEU A 48 23.21 -10.94 1.21
N PRO A 49 23.76 -11.87 0.40
CA PRO A 49 24.41 -13.07 0.90
C PRO A 49 25.71 -12.78 1.69
N ASP A 50 26.34 -11.63 1.44
CA ASP A 50 27.59 -11.20 2.09
C ASP A 50 27.34 -10.38 3.37
N ASP A 51 26.09 -10.33 3.84
CA ASP A 51 25.73 -9.63 5.07
C ASP A 51 26.10 -10.48 6.30
N VAL A 52 27.00 -9.97 7.13
CA VAL A 52 27.47 -10.62 8.37
C VAL A 52 26.30 -10.96 9.31
N LEU A 53 25.21 -10.19 9.25
CA LEU A 53 24.01 -10.35 10.09
C LEU A 53 22.87 -11.07 9.35
N LEU A 54 23.13 -11.69 8.20
CA LEU A 54 22.11 -12.34 7.38
C LEU A 54 21.31 -13.40 8.17
N ALA A 55 22.01 -14.23 8.94
CA ALA A 55 21.39 -15.29 9.74
C ALA A 55 20.44 -14.74 10.81
N ASP A 56 20.85 -13.68 11.50
CA ASP A 56 20.04 -13.03 12.54
C ASP A 56 18.83 -12.31 11.93
N LYS A 57 19.01 -11.60 10.80
CA LYS A 57 17.91 -10.95 10.08
C LYS A 57 16.89 -11.96 9.58
N LEU A 58 17.34 -13.08 8.99
CA LEU A 58 16.46 -14.14 8.51
C LEU A 58 15.66 -14.76 9.66
N ARG A 59 16.32 -15.03 10.79
CA ARG A 59 15.64 -15.56 11.98
C ARG A 59 14.58 -14.59 12.48
N LEU A 60 14.90 -13.30 12.58
CA LEU A 60 13.95 -12.27 13.00
C LEU A 60 12.73 -12.19 12.05
N ILE A 61 12.97 -12.19 10.74
CA ILE A 61 11.91 -12.16 9.72
C ILE A 61 10.99 -13.39 9.85
N GLN A 62 11.56 -14.57 10.10
CA GLN A 62 10.80 -15.81 10.30
C GLN A 62 10.01 -15.80 11.61
N GLU A 63 10.63 -15.40 12.72
CA GLU A 63 9.99 -15.35 14.04
C GLU A 63 8.84 -14.33 14.08
N LEU A 64 9.02 -13.17 13.45
CA LEU A 64 7.98 -12.14 13.35
C LEU A 64 6.99 -12.38 12.20
N ASN A 65 7.17 -13.46 11.42
CA ASN A 65 6.37 -13.79 10.25
C ASN A 65 6.25 -12.62 9.25
N LEU A 66 7.32 -11.84 9.13
CA LEU A 66 7.35 -10.65 8.29
C LEU A 66 7.64 -11.05 6.84
N PRO A 67 6.93 -10.48 5.86
CA PRO A 67 7.31 -10.65 4.47
C PRO A 67 8.58 -9.83 4.16
N PRO A 68 9.50 -10.31 3.28
CA PRO A 68 10.69 -9.57 2.88
C PRO A 68 10.33 -8.47 1.86
N ARG A 69 9.49 -7.52 2.27
CA ARG A 69 9.04 -6.38 1.46
C ARG A 69 8.94 -5.13 2.33
N LEU A 70 9.22 -3.99 1.73
CA LEU A 70 9.00 -2.67 2.33
C LEU A 70 7.76 -2.05 1.71
N THR A 71 6.89 -1.49 2.53
CA THR A 71 5.72 -0.74 2.07
C THR A 71 5.92 0.73 2.44
N LEU A 72 5.97 1.58 1.41
CA LEU A 72 6.09 3.03 1.54
C LEU A 72 4.71 3.66 1.35
N ASN A 73 4.28 4.53 2.25
CA ASN A 73 3.03 5.27 2.08
C ASN A 73 3.25 6.64 1.42
N CYS A 74 2.17 7.24 0.90
CA CYS A 74 2.14 8.60 0.33
C CYS A 74 2.71 9.70 1.25
N ASN A 75 2.80 9.47 2.57
CA ASN A 75 3.38 10.42 3.53
C ASN A 75 4.90 10.25 3.73
N GLY A 76 5.54 9.26 3.08
CA GLY A 76 6.96 8.93 3.29
C GLY A 76 7.26 8.21 4.60
N HIS A 77 6.24 7.87 5.39
CA HIS A 77 6.40 7.09 6.61
C HIS A 77 6.43 5.58 6.28
N LEU A 78 7.39 4.88 6.87
CA LEU A 78 7.46 3.42 6.86
C LEU A 78 6.32 2.89 7.75
N ASN A 79 5.40 2.11 7.17
CA ASN A 79 4.50 1.30 7.98
C ASN A 79 5.27 0.05 8.43
N GLU A 80 5.69 0.04 9.70
CA GLU A 80 6.00 -1.20 10.38
C GLU A 80 4.66 -1.92 10.63
N GLN A 81 4.43 -3.00 9.89
CA GLN A 81 3.27 -3.88 10.10
C GLN A 81 3.49 -4.77 11.32
#